data_AF-A0A9P3YTV3-F1
#
_entry.id   AF-A0A9P3YTV3-F1
#
_cell.length_a   1.000
_cell.length_b   1.000
_cell.length_c   1.000
_cell.angle_alpha   90.00
_cell.angle_beta   90.00
_cell.angle_gamma   90.00
#
_symmetry.space_group_name_H-M   'P 1'
#
loop_
_entity.id
_entity.type
_entity.pdbx_description
1 polymer ?
#
loop_
_entity_poly.entity_id
_entity_poly.type
_entity_poly.pdbx_seq_one_letter_code
_entity_poly.pdbx_strand_id
1 'polypeptide(L)' 'MNSNKKRITVRMPEKLNEEITKKSKYLGLTKNSFILDILWKEFELLEYRNYKKEADKHE' A
#
# COMPACT_ATOMS: atom_id res chain seq x y z
N MET A 1 -0.33 -23.36 -13.68
CA MET A 1 -0.95 -22.25 -12.93
C MET A 1 0.16 -21.54 -12.17
N ASN A 2 0.41 -20.24 -12.42
CA ASN A 2 1.44 -19.50 -11.68
C ASN A 2 1.10 -19.43 -10.19
N SER A 3 1.74 -20.28 -9.39
CA SER A 3 1.50 -20.50 -7.95
C SER A 3 2.07 -19.42 -7.03
N ASN A 4 2.46 -18.26 -7.56
CA ASN A 4 3.22 -17.26 -6.79
C ASN A 4 2.35 -16.32 -5.94
N LYS A 5 1.01 -16.44 -6.00
CA LYS A 5 0.11 -15.59 -5.19
C LYS A 5 -0.12 -16.23 -3.81
N LYS A 6 0.53 -15.67 -2.78
CA LYS A 6 0.30 -16.04 -1.38
C LYS A 6 -0.91 -15.29 -0.83
N ARG A 7 -1.80 -16.00 -0.15
CA ARG A 7 -2.92 -15.39 0.58
C ARG A 7 -2.40 -14.82 1.91
N ILE A 8 -2.70 -13.55 2.16
CA ILE A 8 -2.36 -12.85 3.40
C ILE A 8 -3.66 -12.33 4.02
N THR A 9 -3.82 -12.53 5.33
CA THR A 9 -4.93 -11.98 6.10
C THR A 9 -4.43 -10.81 6.93
N VAL A 10 -5.06 -9.64 6.79
CA VAL A 10 -4.72 -8.43 7.53
C VAL A 10 -5.91 -8.03 8.39
N ARG A 11 -5.66 -7.72 9.68
CA ARG A 11 -6.67 -7.14 10.57
C ARG A 11 -6.75 -5.65 10.30
N MET A 12 -7.95 -5.12 10.09
CA MET A 12 -8.17 -3.69 9.88
C MET A 12 -9.46 -3.23 10.57
N PRO A 13 -9.55 -1.96 10.98
CA PRO A 13 -10.79 -1.38 11.45
C PRO A 13 -11.89 -1.47 10.40
N GLU A 14 -13.13 -1.71 10.83
CA GLU A 14 -14.27 -1.89 9.93
C GLU A 14 -14.52 -0.67 9.05
N LYS A 15 -14.45 0.53 9.63
CA LYS A 15 -14.57 1.79 8.88
C LYS A 15 -13.54 1.91 7.75
N LEU A 16 -12.28 1.55 8.02
CA LEU A 16 -11.21 1.57 7.01
C LEU A 16 -11.49 0.54 5.91
N ASN A 17 -11.95 -0.65 6.29
CA ASN A 17 -12.33 -1.71 5.37
C ASN A 17 -13.42 -1.26 4.38
N GLU A 18 -14.44 -0.54 4.88
CA GLU A 18 -15.50 0.03 4.08
C GLU A 18 -15.01 1.12 3.13
N GLU A 19 -14.21 2.08 3.64
CA GLU A 19 -13.68 3.17 2.82
C GLU A 19 -12.80 2.66 1.68
N ILE A 20 -11.91 1.70 1.95
CA ILE A 20 -11.08 1.04 0.93
C ILE A 20 -11.97 0.35 -0.12
N THR A 21 -13.05 -0.30 0.33
CA THR A 21 -14.00 -0.97 -0.59
C THR A 21 -14.73 0.04 -1.48
N LYS A 22 -15.18 1.17 -0.93
CA LYS A 22 -15.86 2.23 -1.70
C LYS A 22 -14.91 2.87 -2.71
N LYS A 23 -13.70 3.24 -2.28
CA LYS A 23 -12.69 3.89 -3.14
C LYS A 23 -12.21 2.98 -4.26
N SER A 24 -11.93 1.71 -3.96
CA SER A 24 -11.53 0.74 -5.00
C SER A 24 -12.62 0.56 -6.07
N LYS A 25 -13.89 0.44 -5.66
CA LYS A 25 -15.02 0.39 -6.60
C LYS A 25 -15.15 1.65 -7.46
N TYR A 26 -15.04 2.82 -6.84
CA TYR A 26 -15.09 4.10 -7.56
C TYR A 26 -14.01 4.20 -8.65
N LEU A 27 -12.82 3.66 -8.39
CA LEU A 27 -11.70 3.63 -9.34
C LEU A 27 -11.74 2.44 -10.32
N GLY A 28 -12.76 1.58 -10.24
CA GLY A 28 -12.85 0.38 -11.09
C GLY A 28 -11.79 -0.69 -10.79
N LEU A 29 -11.19 -0.66 -9.60
CA LEU A 29 -10.12 -1.59 -9.18
C LEU A 29 -10.66 -2.69 -8.26
N THR A 30 -10.00 -3.85 -8.29
CA THR A 30 -10.20 -4.83 -7.22
C THR A 30 -9.63 -4.28 -5.92
N LYS A 31 -10.26 -4.62 -4.80
CA LYS A 31 -9.80 -4.20 -3.48
C LYS A 31 -8.35 -4.60 -3.19
N ASN A 32 -7.93 -5.79 -3.62
CA ASN A 32 -6.55 -6.25 -3.45
C ASN A 32 -5.57 -5.41 -4.25
N SER A 33 -5.88 -5.11 -5.52
CA SER A 33 -5.04 -4.24 -6.35
C SER A 33 -4.90 -2.85 -5.74
N PHE A 34 -5.99 -2.31 -5.22
CA PHE A 34 -6.01 -1.00 -4.59
C PHE A 34 -5.18 -0.97 -3.29
N ILE A 35 -5.26 -2.01 -2.46
CA ILE A 35 -4.42 -2.13 -1.26
C ILE A 35 -2.94 -2.22 -1.63
N LEU A 36 -2.57 -2.98 -2.68
CA LEU A 36 -1.18 -3.09 -3.12
C LEU A 36 -0.64 -1.76 -3.65
N ASP A 37 -1.43 -0.99 -4.39
CA ASP A 37 -1.05 0.34 -4.87
C ASP A 37 -0.79 1.32 -3.72
N ILE A 38 -1.62 1.30 -2.68
CA ILE A 38 -1.41 2.11 -1.47
C ILE A 38 -0.09 1.72 -0.78
N LEU A 39 0.17 0.42 -0.62
CA LEU A 39 1.38 -0.06 0.04
C LEU A 39 2.64 0.32 -0.73
N TRP A 40 2.61 0.28 -2.07
CA TRP A 40 3.75 0.64 -2.90
C TRP A 40 4.05 2.14 -2.81
N LYS A 41 3.02 2.99 -2.87
CA LYS A 41 3.18 4.44 -2.70
C LYS A 41 3.76 4.80 -1.35
N GLU A 42 3.29 4.15 -0.27
CA GLU A 42 3.85 4.41 1.06
C GLU A 42 5.30 3.94 1.17
N PHE A 43 5.64 2.80 0.55
CA PHE A 43 7.01 2.31 0.51
C PHE A 43 7.95 3.29 -0.21
N GLU A 44 7.59 3.77 -1.40
CA GLU A 44 8.37 4.76 -2.16
C GLU A 44 8.57 6.06 -1.36
N LEU A 45 7.53 6.53 -0.67
CA LEU A 45 7.62 7.70 0.20
C LEU A 45 8.56 7.49 1.39
N LEU A 46 8.57 6.29 1.97
CA LEU A 46 9.47 5.94 3.08
C LEU A 46 10.93 5.85 2.61
N GLU A 47 11.19 5.22 1.46
CA GLU A 47 12.52 5.16 0.87
C GLU A 47 13.06 6.57 0.58
N TYR A 48 12.24 7.44 -0.03
CA TYR A 48 12.62 8.82 -0.28
C TYR A 48 12.98 9.59 1.00
N ARG A 49 12.19 9.42 2.07
CA ARG A 49 12.47 10.05 3.38
C ARG A 49 13.77 9.54 4.00
N ASN A 50 14.07 8.25 3.86
CA ASN A 50 15.30 7.67 4.39
C ASN A 50 16.53 8.17 3.63
N TYR A 51 16.47 8.18 2.30
CA TYR A 51 17.54 8.74 1.46
C TYR A 51 17.85 10.20 1.84
N LYS A 52 16.82 11.03 1.99
CA LYS A 52 17.00 12.43 2.40
C LYS A 52 17.67 12.56 3.78
N LYS A 53 17.27 11.74 4.75
CA LYS A 53 17.90 11.72 6.09
C LYS A 53 19.36 11.28 6.08
N GLU A 54 19.76 10.44 5.13
CA GLU A 54 21.16 10.03 4.98
C GLU A 54 21.99 11.14 4.33
N ALA A 55 21.45 11.81 3.31
CA ALA A 55 22.09 12.98 2.69
C ALA A 55 22.34 14.11 3.71
N ASP A 56 21.34 14.44 4.54
CA ASP A 56 21.43 15.50 5.55
C ASP A 56 22.41 15.18 6.71
N LYS A 57 22.88 13.92 6.85
CA LYS A 57 23.87 13.52 7.86
C LYS A 57 25.32 13.66 7.39
N HIS A 58 25.52 13.86 6.10
CA HIS A 58 26.84 13.93 5.47
C HIS A 58 27.23 15.36 5.03
N GLU A 59 26.43 16.36 5.37
CA GLU A 59 26.77 17.80 5.41
C GLU A 59 27.13 18.24 6.84
#